data_AF-A0A371MGC8-F1
#
_entry.id   AF-A0A371MGC8-F1
#
_cell.length_a   1.000
_cell.length_b   1.000
_cell.length_c   1.000
_cell.angle_alpha   90.00
_cell.angle_beta   90.00
_cell.angle_gamma   90.00
#
_symmetry.space_group_name_H-M   'P 1'
#
loop_
_entity.id
_entity.type
_entity.pdbx_description
1 polymer ?
#
loop_
_entity_poly.entity_id
_entity_poly.type
_entity_poly.pdbx_seq_one_letter_code
_entity_poly.pdbx_strand_id
1 'polypeptide(L)'
;MRNQGAEERRRTVSRRQVLKGIGGAAAAVSFAGTASADDDWYNVVDEGADPTGEESINPVLDDIQCDDGTVLYFPEGEYLMDDSFRHVDFRGFELRGDNATIVPAADYDGRWLFKLGTFDQPGEDLVVEGFEFDFTADDTGLRVVQAQVRDDLLARDLSVVGQHDSGKYGPFAFDVTSSSGIGTLQNIRIPDGGEFSDNTPGDIDVGPTGIIVSPYHDGKLWVRDCRVGAWPDNGLYCSTEGGRVVVDGGVFKNSNIANIRLSGDYSSIHGATVIVDERRTDDTNQRGIRLDGGAYNWIDDTVVRIDEPNGRAISVQNDVEWARIQNSSVIVNGDVPTKAVTVSSGAGKVDILNTDIEFNTSGHALVVGGPSSADADPVYILKSSVGGTGDGSSGRHAVRLERGNCTLDRFDVEQTGGDYRRAVKVLGDGSTFVWGDYDTGHIPLVNDADGTTFRGITAESHDGYEGMKVIDGSSGVEVTESVIHNGVWEYGDVDVAYDGNWF
;
A
#
# COMPACT_ATOMS: atom_id res chain seq x y z
N MET A 1 -34.11 -20.42 64.46
CA MET A 1 -33.19 -21.18 63.58
C MET A 1 -33.28 -20.60 62.18
N ARG A 2 -32.35 -19.71 61.81
CA ARG A 2 -32.13 -19.22 60.44
C ARG A 2 -30.66 -18.81 60.28
N ASN A 3 -30.15 -19.13 59.09
CA ASN A 3 -28.80 -18.97 58.52
C ASN A 3 -28.29 -17.52 58.46
N GLN A 4 -26.95 -17.40 58.39
CA GLN A 4 -26.12 -16.58 57.48
C GLN A 4 -24.65 -16.99 57.78
N GLY A 5 -23.82 -17.53 56.87
CA GLY A 5 -23.67 -17.28 55.43
C GLY A 5 -22.50 -16.31 55.25
N ALA A 6 -21.28 -16.84 55.15
CA ALA A 6 -20.04 -16.06 55.01
C ALA A 6 -19.79 -15.75 53.52
N GLU A 7 -19.68 -14.47 53.16
CA GLU A 7 -19.17 -13.99 51.87
C GLU A 7 -17.65 -13.80 51.97
N GLU A 8 -16.91 -14.52 51.13
CA GLU A 8 -15.50 -14.24 50.82
C GLU A 8 -15.40 -13.01 49.93
N ARG A 9 -14.65 -12.00 50.37
CA ARG A 9 -14.35 -10.80 49.58
C ARG A 9 -13.25 -11.11 48.58
N ARG A 10 -13.56 -11.07 47.28
CA ARG A 10 -12.59 -10.86 46.19
C ARG A 10 -11.76 -9.61 46.51
N ARG A 11 -10.43 -9.74 46.43
CA ARG A 11 -9.49 -8.63 46.63
C ARG A 11 -9.15 -8.04 45.27
N THR A 12 -9.76 -6.90 44.95
CA THR A 12 -9.31 -6.01 43.87
C THR A 12 -7.96 -5.43 44.27
N VAL A 13 -6.91 -5.69 43.48
CA VAL A 13 -5.56 -5.14 43.71
C VAL A 13 -5.45 -3.81 42.98
N SER A 14 -5.20 -2.71 43.69
CA SER A 14 -5.10 -1.40 43.05
C SER A 14 -3.73 -1.19 42.40
N ARG A 15 -3.70 -0.44 41.26
CA ARG A 15 -2.51 -0.02 40.48
C ARG A 15 -1.29 0.41 41.32
N ARG A 16 -1.49 0.91 42.54
CA ARG A 16 -0.41 1.34 43.46
C ARG A 16 0.42 0.21 44.06
N GLN A 17 -0.05 -1.04 44.05
CA GLN A 17 0.70 -2.17 44.60
C GLN A 17 1.61 -2.82 43.57
N VAL A 18 1.20 -2.86 42.29
CA VAL A 18 2.02 -3.40 41.19
C VAL A 18 3.21 -2.49 40.87
N LEU A 19 2.99 -1.17 40.88
CA LEU A 19 4.05 -0.17 40.66
C LEU A 19 5.13 -0.07 41.77
N LYS A 20 4.99 -0.83 42.86
CA LYS A 20 6.04 -0.96 43.90
C LYS A 20 6.89 -2.22 43.75
N GLY A 21 6.53 -3.14 42.85
CA GLY A 21 7.26 -4.39 42.60
C GLY A 21 8.31 -4.30 41.49
N ILE A 22 8.18 -3.34 40.57
CA ILE A 22 9.08 -3.20 39.41
C ILE A 22 9.94 -1.96 39.61
N GLY A 23 11.11 -2.16 40.25
CA GLY A 23 12.12 -1.13 40.37
C GLY A 23 13.02 -1.10 39.14
N GLY A 24 12.99 -0.01 38.36
CA GLY A 24 14.12 0.35 37.50
C GLY A 24 13.82 1.03 36.17
N ALA A 25 13.61 2.35 36.21
CA ALA A 25 13.97 3.36 35.20
C ALA A 25 13.58 3.14 33.71
N ALA A 26 12.46 3.75 33.30
CA ALA A 26 12.29 4.31 31.95
C ALA A 26 11.47 5.62 32.03
N ALA A 27 11.81 6.58 31.17
CA ALA A 27 11.40 7.98 31.27
C ALA A 27 9.89 8.20 31.21
N ALA A 28 9.35 8.91 32.20
CA ALA A 28 7.95 9.32 32.24
C ALA A 28 7.69 10.44 31.23
N VAL A 29 6.98 10.13 30.15
CA VAL A 29 6.26 11.12 29.34
C VAL A 29 4.91 11.34 30.00
N SER A 30 4.69 12.54 30.53
CA SER A 30 3.47 12.92 31.25
C SER A 30 2.33 13.24 30.27
N PHE A 31 1.38 12.32 30.11
CA PHE A 31 0.05 12.64 29.59
C PHE A 31 -0.84 13.09 30.75
N ALA A 32 -1.19 14.37 30.76
CA ALA A 32 -2.20 14.92 31.66
C ALA A 32 -3.59 14.74 31.04
N GLY A 33 -4.14 13.53 31.17
CA GLY A 33 -5.56 13.25 30.96
C GLY A 33 -6.28 13.24 32.31
N THR A 34 -7.46 13.84 32.36
CA THR A 34 -8.34 13.93 33.53
C THR A 34 -8.67 12.55 34.10
N ALA A 35 -8.30 12.31 35.36
CA ALA A 35 -8.67 11.11 36.11
C ALA A 35 -10.20 10.96 36.23
N SER A 36 -10.73 9.87 35.70
CA SER A 36 -12.14 9.47 35.81
C SER A 36 -12.22 7.94 35.75
N ALA A 37 -12.76 7.34 36.82
CA ALA A 37 -12.99 5.90 37.06
C ALA A 37 -11.73 5.01 37.26
N ASP A 38 -11.81 4.05 38.19
CA ASP A 38 -10.84 2.96 38.33
C ASP A 38 -11.03 2.04 37.10
N ASP A 39 -10.10 2.04 36.14
CA ASP A 39 -10.11 1.08 35.03
C ASP A 39 -10.10 -0.35 35.60
N ASP A 40 -11.05 -1.20 35.18
CA ASP A 40 -11.11 -2.61 35.57
C ASP A 40 -10.00 -3.38 34.83
N TRP A 41 -8.87 -3.51 35.53
CA TRP A 41 -7.65 -4.14 35.04
C TRP A 41 -7.61 -5.62 35.46
N TYR A 42 -7.73 -6.52 34.49
CA TYR A 42 -7.68 -7.97 34.69
C TYR A 42 -6.38 -8.54 34.13
N ASN A 43 -5.57 -9.13 35.01
CA ASN A 43 -4.49 -10.01 34.58
C ASN A 43 -5.09 -11.39 34.33
N VAL A 44 -5.08 -11.86 33.09
CA VAL A 44 -5.76 -13.10 32.69
C VAL A 44 -5.25 -14.32 33.47
N VAL A 45 -3.98 -14.34 33.87
CA VAL A 45 -3.40 -15.44 34.69
C VAL A 45 -3.92 -15.39 36.13
N ASP A 46 -4.11 -14.19 36.69
CA ASP A 46 -4.71 -14.04 38.03
C ASP A 46 -6.20 -14.46 38.02
N GLU A 47 -6.86 -14.33 36.87
CA GLU A 47 -8.22 -14.82 36.62
C GLU A 47 -8.28 -16.32 36.25
N GLY A 48 -7.12 -16.98 36.10
CA GLY A 48 -7.01 -18.43 35.94
C GLY A 48 -6.60 -18.93 34.55
N ALA A 49 -6.17 -18.05 33.65
CA ALA A 49 -5.64 -18.46 32.35
C ALA A 49 -4.33 -19.23 32.50
N ASP A 50 -4.16 -20.25 31.66
CA ASP A 50 -2.92 -21.01 31.55
C ASP A 50 -1.94 -20.32 30.58
N PRO A 51 -0.78 -19.82 31.05
CA PRO A 51 0.23 -19.18 30.21
C PRO A 51 1.20 -20.18 29.57
N THR A 52 0.95 -21.50 29.68
CA THR A 52 1.78 -22.55 29.07
C THR A 52 1.21 -23.11 27.77
N GLY A 53 -0.03 -22.73 27.41
CA GLY A 53 -0.70 -23.19 26.20
C GLY A 53 -1.27 -24.61 26.28
N GLU A 54 -1.30 -25.24 27.47
CA GLU A 54 -1.87 -26.58 27.65
C GLU A 54 -3.41 -26.54 27.73
N GLU A 55 -3.97 -25.48 28.32
CA GLU A 55 -5.41 -25.24 28.42
C GLU A 55 -5.84 -23.96 27.68
N SER A 56 -7.04 -23.97 27.09
CA SER A 56 -7.59 -22.82 26.39
C SER A 56 -7.85 -21.64 27.34
N ILE A 57 -7.53 -20.42 26.89
CA ILE A 57 -7.85 -19.18 27.59
C ILE A 57 -9.32 -18.77 27.44
N ASN A 58 -10.04 -19.31 26.45
CA ASN A 58 -11.40 -18.88 26.13
C ASN A 58 -12.38 -18.93 27.31
N PRO A 59 -12.44 -20.00 28.13
CA PRO A 59 -13.30 -20.04 29.31
C PRO A 59 -13.03 -18.91 30.32
N VAL A 60 -11.76 -18.48 30.43
CA VAL A 60 -11.38 -17.39 31.33
C VAL A 60 -11.84 -16.04 30.76
N LEU A 61 -11.67 -15.83 29.45
CA LEU A 61 -12.14 -14.61 28.80
C LEU A 61 -13.68 -14.47 28.86
N ASP A 62 -14.41 -15.57 28.73
CA ASP A 62 -15.87 -15.60 28.80
C ASP A 62 -16.42 -15.29 30.21
N ASP A 63 -15.66 -15.63 31.25
CA ASP A 63 -16.03 -15.37 32.65
C ASP A 63 -15.69 -13.93 33.11
N ILE A 64 -14.78 -13.23 32.41
CA ILE A 64 -14.43 -11.84 32.72
C ILE A 64 -15.55 -10.90 32.25
N GLN A 65 -16.05 -10.09 33.17
CA GLN A 65 -17.02 -9.04 32.86
C GLN A 65 -16.29 -7.84 32.24
N CYS A 66 -16.39 -7.70 30.92
CA CYS A 66 -15.83 -6.57 30.19
C CYS A 66 -16.85 -5.42 30.13
N ASP A 67 -16.70 -4.44 31.01
CA ASP A 67 -17.41 -3.16 31.00
C ASP A 67 -16.57 -2.05 30.32
N ASP A 68 -17.14 -0.85 30.15
CA ASP A 68 -16.40 0.32 29.64
C ASP A 68 -15.14 0.61 30.49
N GLY A 69 -14.00 0.81 29.82
CA GLY A 69 -12.69 1.04 30.44
C GLY A 69 -11.95 -0.22 30.88
N THR A 70 -12.41 -1.41 30.46
CA THR A 70 -11.75 -2.69 30.82
C THR A 70 -10.39 -2.83 30.14
N VAL A 71 -9.39 -3.30 30.90
CA VAL A 71 -8.08 -3.70 30.38
C VAL A 71 -7.85 -5.18 30.66
N LEU A 72 -7.67 -5.97 29.60
CA LEU A 72 -7.20 -7.35 29.69
C LEU A 72 -5.68 -7.37 29.47
N TYR A 73 -4.95 -7.69 30.52
CA TYR A 73 -3.50 -7.80 30.51
C TYR A 73 -3.07 -9.27 30.43
N PHE A 74 -2.21 -9.56 29.46
CA PHE A 74 -1.64 -10.87 29.18
C PHE A 74 -0.14 -10.80 29.49
N PRO A 75 0.31 -11.35 30.63
CA PRO A 75 1.73 -11.53 30.91
C PRO A 75 2.42 -12.37 29.85
N GLU A 76 3.76 -12.35 29.83
CA GLU A 76 4.58 -13.27 29.01
C GLU A 76 4.11 -14.73 29.20
N GLY A 77 3.89 -15.42 28.08
CA GLY A 77 3.36 -16.79 28.05
C GLY A 77 2.78 -17.16 26.69
N GLU A 78 2.43 -18.44 26.55
CA GLU A 78 1.68 -18.98 25.41
C GLU A 78 0.24 -19.24 25.86
N TYR A 79 -0.74 -18.71 25.12
CA TYR A 79 -2.15 -18.82 25.44
C TYR A 79 -2.88 -19.48 24.28
N LEU A 80 -3.37 -20.70 24.52
CA LEU A 80 -4.14 -21.46 23.55
C LEU A 80 -5.53 -20.81 23.38
N MET A 81 -5.96 -20.56 22.15
CA MET A 81 -7.32 -20.14 21.82
C MET A 81 -8.00 -21.17 20.92
N ASP A 82 -9.10 -21.74 21.40
CA ASP A 82 -9.94 -22.72 20.68
C ASP A 82 -11.33 -22.17 20.34
N ASP A 83 -11.60 -20.92 20.69
CA ASP A 83 -12.78 -20.16 20.25
C ASP A 83 -12.45 -18.67 20.05
N SER A 84 -13.42 -17.90 19.54
CA SER A 84 -13.29 -16.47 19.33
C SER A 84 -13.70 -15.69 20.58
N PHE A 85 -12.94 -14.65 20.92
CA PHE A 85 -13.38 -13.62 21.86
C PHE A 85 -14.09 -12.50 21.10
N ARG A 86 -15.36 -12.24 21.46
CA ARG A 86 -16.17 -11.18 20.84
C ARG A 86 -16.62 -10.15 21.88
N HIS A 87 -16.29 -8.89 21.63
CA HIS A 87 -16.71 -7.75 22.46
C HIS A 87 -17.10 -6.56 21.57
N VAL A 88 -18.26 -5.93 21.81
CA VAL A 88 -18.84 -4.90 20.91
C VAL A 88 -19.51 -3.78 21.71
N ASP A 89 -19.78 -2.65 21.06
CA ASP A 89 -20.47 -1.48 21.65
C ASP A 89 -19.83 -0.96 22.95
N PHE A 90 -18.50 -1.10 23.05
CA PHE A 90 -17.71 -0.70 24.21
C PHE A 90 -17.20 0.73 24.12
N ARG A 91 -16.86 1.33 25.26
CA ARG A 91 -16.12 2.59 25.35
C ARG A 91 -14.91 2.41 26.26
N GLY A 92 -13.73 2.50 25.69
CA GLY A 92 -12.50 2.13 26.39
C GLY A 92 -12.42 0.61 26.51
N PHE A 93 -11.58 -0.02 25.71
CA PHE A 93 -11.24 -1.43 25.87
C PHE A 93 -9.79 -1.65 25.45
N GLU A 94 -9.03 -2.36 26.27
CA GLU A 94 -7.63 -2.60 25.98
C GLU A 94 -7.28 -4.09 26.08
N LEU A 95 -6.60 -4.59 25.06
CA LEU A 95 -5.85 -5.84 25.08
C LEU A 95 -4.35 -5.49 25.14
N ARG A 96 -3.69 -5.84 26.25
CA ARG A 96 -2.29 -5.50 26.52
C ARG A 96 -1.47 -6.77 26.72
N GLY A 97 -0.67 -7.14 25.75
CA GLY A 97 0.31 -8.22 25.84
C GLY A 97 1.68 -7.72 26.30
N ASP A 98 2.37 -8.51 27.12
CA ASP A 98 3.77 -8.32 27.51
C ASP A 98 4.62 -9.46 26.95
N ASN A 99 4.79 -9.47 25.62
CA ASN A 99 5.30 -10.62 24.86
C ASN A 99 4.43 -11.88 25.05
N ALA A 100 3.11 -11.67 25.08
CA ALA A 100 2.15 -12.77 25.09
C ALA A 100 2.01 -13.35 23.67
N THR A 101 2.08 -14.67 23.57
CA THR A 101 1.87 -15.41 22.32
C THR A 101 0.49 -16.05 22.36
N ILE A 102 -0.33 -15.75 21.37
CA ILE A 102 -1.63 -16.38 21.17
C ILE A 102 -1.48 -17.51 20.15
N VAL A 103 -1.87 -18.73 20.53
CA VAL A 103 -1.72 -19.94 19.72
C VAL A 103 -3.12 -20.46 19.40
N PRO A 104 -3.58 -20.45 18.14
CA PRO A 104 -4.83 -21.12 17.78
C PRO A 104 -4.73 -22.62 17.99
N ALA A 105 -5.79 -23.23 18.53
CA ALA A 105 -5.88 -24.68 18.57
C ALA A 105 -5.92 -25.24 17.13
N ALA A 106 -5.18 -26.32 16.89
CA ALA A 106 -5.03 -26.91 15.56
C ALA A 106 -6.36 -27.41 14.94
N ASP A 107 -7.34 -27.76 15.78
CA ASP A 107 -8.68 -28.17 15.36
C ASP A 107 -9.71 -27.03 15.39
N TYR A 108 -9.28 -25.79 15.59
CA TYR A 108 -10.18 -24.64 15.64
C TYR A 108 -10.69 -24.25 14.24
N ASP A 109 -11.94 -24.65 13.95
CA ASP A 109 -12.61 -24.32 12.69
C ASP A 109 -13.30 -22.94 12.68
N GLY A 110 -13.03 -22.09 13.67
CA GLY A 110 -13.57 -20.74 13.67
C GLY A 110 -12.90 -19.82 12.66
N ARG A 111 -13.29 -18.54 12.71
CA ARG A 111 -12.83 -17.52 11.75
C ARG A 111 -12.00 -16.42 12.40
N TRP A 112 -12.22 -16.16 13.68
CA TRP A 112 -11.65 -15.01 14.40
C TRP A 112 -10.99 -15.47 15.69
N LEU A 113 -9.89 -14.83 16.08
CA LEU A 113 -9.41 -14.86 17.46
C LEU A 113 -10.08 -13.74 18.26
N PHE A 114 -9.86 -12.48 17.86
CA PHE A 114 -10.46 -11.31 18.47
C PHE A 114 -11.37 -10.55 17.50
N LYS A 115 -12.65 -10.42 17.86
CA LYS A 115 -13.66 -9.66 17.11
C LYS A 115 -14.19 -8.51 17.96
N LEU A 116 -13.68 -7.32 17.71
CA LEU A 116 -13.83 -6.13 18.54
C LEU A 116 -14.69 -5.07 17.83
N GLY A 117 -15.93 -4.90 18.26
CA GLY A 117 -16.90 -4.07 17.55
C GLY A 117 -17.41 -4.70 16.25
N THR A 118 -18.43 -4.07 15.69
CA THR A 118 -18.94 -4.33 14.33
C THR A 118 -19.36 -3.02 13.69
N PHE A 119 -19.72 -3.02 12.40
CA PHE A 119 -20.27 -1.82 11.76
C PHE A 119 -21.52 -1.26 12.48
N ASP A 120 -22.44 -2.15 12.89
CA ASP A 120 -23.67 -1.75 13.59
C ASP A 120 -23.46 -1.47 15.09
N GLN A 121 -22.41 -2.04 15.67
CA GLN A 121 -22.08 -1.93 17.10
C GLN A 121 -20.57 -1.65 17.27
N PRO A 122 -20.07 -0.51 16.75
CA PRO A 122 -18.66 -0.20 16.81
C PRO A 122 -18.25 0.09 18.26
N GLY A 123 -17.00 -0.21 18.62
CA GLY A 123 -16.42 0.28 19.87
C GLY A 123 -15.93 1.72 19.76
N GLU A 124 -15.37 2.26 20.83
CA GLU A 124 -14.68 3.56 20.89
C GLU A 124 -13.51 3.44 21.87
N ASP A 125 -12.38 4.10 21.59
CA ASP A 125 -11.17 4.05 22.43
C ASP A 125 -10.65 2.60 22.62
N LEU A 126 -10.15 2.01 21.53
CA LEU A 126 -9.63 0.64 21.51
C LEU A 126 -8.11 0.63 21.48
N VAL A 127 -7.50 -0.12 22.39
CA VAL A 127 -6.07 -0.46 22.30
C VAL A 127 -5.86 -1.97 22.16
N VAL A 128 -5.04 -2.38 21.20
CA VAL A 128 -4.54 -3.75 21.07
C VAL A 128 -3.04 -3.70 20.88
N GLU A 129 -2.25 -4.24 21.81
CA GLU A 129 -0.80 -4.17 21.69
C GLU A 129 -0.04 -5.34 22.27
N GLY A 130 1.19 -5.55 21.77
CA GLY A 130 2.21 -6.37 22.42
C GLY A 130 1.97 -7.88 22.31
N PHE A 131 1.36 -8.33 21.22
CA PHE A 131 1.05 -9.74 20.98
C PHE A 131 1.82 -10.31 19.81
N GLU A 132 2.28 -11.55 19.99
CA GLU A 132 2.63 -12.46 18.90
C GLU A 132 1.48 -13.45 18.68
N PHE A 133 1.26 -13.86 17.43
CA PHE A 133 0.29 -14.86 17.03
C PHE A 133 1.02 -15.96 16.28
N ASP A 134 0.95 -17.20 16.79
CA ASP A 134 1.69 -18.33 16.25
C ASP A 134 0.82 -19.15 15.29
N PHE A 135 1.09 -19.02 14.00
CA PHE A 135 0.51 -19.78 12.89
C PHE A 135 1.52 -20.79 12.30
N THR A 136 2.45 -21.32 13.09
CA THR A 136 3.47 -22.27 12.61
C THR A 136 2.95 -23.69 12.44
N ALA A 137 1.80 -24.01 13.03
CA ALA A 137 1.12 -25.28 12.81
C ALA A 137 0.21 -25.21 11.56
N ASP A 138 0.06 -26.36 10.89
CA ASP A 138 -0.75 -26.48 9.67
C ASP A 138 -2.19 -25.99 9.90
N ASP A 139 -2.73 -25.28 8.91
CA ASP A 139 -4.12 -24.84 8.81
C ASP A 139 -4.60 -23.89 9.92
N THR A 140 -3.68 -23.19 10.60
CA THR A 140 -3.98 -22.33 11.76
C THR A 140 -4.17 -20.84 11.44
N GLY A 141 -4.01 -20.43 10.18
CA GLY A 141 -4.25 -19.05 9.75
C GLY A 141 -5.66 -18.55 10.09
N LEU A 142 -5.80 -17.47 10.87
CA LEU A 142 -7.11 -16.91 11.23
C LEU A 142 -7.12 -15.38 11.17
N ARG A 143 -8.33 -14.78 11.21
CA ARG A 143 -8.48 -13.36 11.50
C ARG A 143 -8.10 -13.11 12.96
N VAL A 144 -6.85 -12.74 13.16
CA VAL A 144 -6.27 -12.37 14.45
C VAL A 144 -7.07 -11.27 15.13
N VAL A 145 -7.16 -10.10 14.51
CA VAL A 145 -7.96 -8.98 15.02
C VAL A 145 -8.82 -8.44 13.89
N GLN A 146 -10.13 -8.44 14.13
CA GLN A 146 -11.06 -7.60 13.40
C GLN A 146 -11.59 -6.54 14.35
N ALA A 147 -11.39 -5.26 14.02
CA ALA A 147 -11.91 -4.15 14.80
C ALA A 147 -12.67 -3.12 13.97
N GLN A 148 -13.89 -2.81 14.40
CA GLN A 148 -14.66 -1.66 13.93
C GLN A 148 -14.83 -0.69 15.10
N VAL A 149 -14.22 0.48 15.01
CA VAL A 149 -14.13 1.47 16.10
C VAL A 149 -14.59 2.83 15.58
N ARG A 150 -15.34 3.60 16.37
CA ARG A 150 -15.82 4.93 16.00
C ARG A 150 -14.67 5.93 15.92
N ASP A 151 -13.86 5.98 16.96
CA ASP A 151 -12.72 6.89 17.16
C ASP A 151 -11.70 6.28 18.13
N ASP A 152 -10.49 6.80 18.11
CA ASP A 152 -9.36 6.42 18.97
C ASP A 152 -9.03 4.92 18.93
N LEU A 153 -8.72 4.42 17.73
CA LEU A 153 -8.16 3.07 17.53
C LEU A 153 -6.63 3.11 17.61
N LEU A 154 -6.02 2.26 18.44
CA LEU A 154 -4.59 1.96 18.44
C LEU A 154 -4.35 0.45 18.39
N ALA A 155 -3.80 -0.04 17.27
CA ALA A 155 -3.22 -1.38 17.20
C ALA A 155 -1.71 -1.25 16.98
N ARG A 156 -0.88 -1.75 17.90
CA ARG A 156 0.56 -1.62 17.76
C ARG A 156 1.35 -2.81 18.26
N ASP A 157 2.56 -3.00 17.72
CA ASP A 157 3.47 -4.05 18.18
C ASP A 157 2.80 -5.44 18.14
N LEU A 158 2.16 -5.74 17.00
CA LEU A 158 1.50 -7.02 16.73
C LEU A 158 2.29 -7.80 15.68
N SER A 159 2.54 -9.08 15.92
CA SER A 159 3.23 -9.96 14.97
C SER A 159 2.52 -11.27 14.72
N VAL A 160 2.58 -11.76 13.49
CA VAL A 160 2.20 -13.15 13.15
C VAL A 160 3.46 -13.87 12.73
N VAL A 161 3.71 -15.04 13.31
CA VAL A 161 4.79 -15.97 12.95
C VAL A 161 4.16 -17.17 12.27
N GLY A 162 4.70 -17.60 11.14
CA GLY A 162 4.12 -18.67 10.33
C GLY A 162 3.23 -18.14 9.20
N GLN A 163 3.11 -18.94 8.14
CA GLN A 163 2.35 -18.59 6.95
C GLN A 163 0.85 -18.75 7.23
N HIS A 164 0.03 -17.79 6.79
CA HIS A 164 -1.41 -17.94 6.87
C HIS A 164 -1.94 -18.94 5.82
N ASP A 165 -2.12 -20.21 6.21
CA ASP A 165 -2.28 -21.37 5.31
C ASP A 165 -3.65 -22.06 5.38
N SER A 166 -4.62 -21.49 6.11
CA SER A 166 -5.93 -22.13 6.32
C SER A 166 -6.99 -21.85 5.23
N GLY A 167 -6.71 -20.95 4.29
CA GLY A 167 -7.72 -20.48 3.32
C GLY A 167 -8.83 -19.62 3.91
N LYS A 168 -8.61 -19.05 5.10
CA LYS A 168 -9.55 -18.14 5.78
C LYS A 168 -9.16 -16.68 5.55
N TYR A 169 -10.01 -15.77 6.01
CA TYR A 169 -9.74 -14.34 5.90
C TYR A 169 -8.44 -13.97 6.61
N GLY A 170 -7.63 -13.12 5.98
CA GLY A 170 -6.31 -12.76 6.52
C GLY A 170 -6.34 -12.05 7.87
N PRO A 171 -5.18 -11.87 8.50
CA PRO A 171 -5.07 -11.72 9.95
C PRO A 171 -5.66 -10.42 10.51
N PHE A 172 -5.68 -9.35 9.73
CA PHE A 172 -6.05 -8.03 10.24
C PHE A 172 -7.15 -7.37 9.41
N ALA A 173 -8.17 -6.85 10.10
CA ALA A 173 -9.12 -5.91 9.52
C ALA A 173 -9.46 -4.79 10.51
N PHE A 174 -9.28 -3.55 10.08
CA PHE A 174 -9.45 -2.37 10.93
C PHE A 174 -10.23 -1.29 10.21
N ASP A 175 -11.30 -0.82 10.84
CA ASP A 175 -12.10 0.29 10.34
C ASP A 175 -12.30 1.34 11.42
N VAL A 176 -12.05 2.60 11.07
CA VAL A 176 -12.55 3.76 11.83
C VAL A 176 -13.85 4.22 11.18
N THR A 177 -14.97 4.05 11.86
CA THR A 177 -16.32 4.15 11.27
C THR A 177 -16.93 5.55 11.33
N SER A 178 -16.34 6.47 12.11
CA SER A 178 -16.74 7.89 12.11
C SER A 178 -15.81 8.70 11.22
N SER A 179 -16.38 9.56 10.36
CA SER A 179 -15.60 10.50 9.53
C SER A 179 -14.69 11.47 10.26
N SER A 180 -14.96 11.79 11.54
CA SER A 180 -14.03 12.58 12.37
C SER A 180 -13.04 11.72 13.15
N GLY A 181 -13.24 10.40 13.17
CA GLY A 181 -12.48 9.49 13.99
C GLY A 181 -11.07 9.24 13.44
N ILE A 182 -10.16 8.87 14.34
CA ILE A 182 -8.76 8.60 14.03
C ILE A 182 -8.35 7.23 14.56
N GLY A 183 -7.61 6.49 13.75
CA GLY A 183 -6.98 5.25 14.13
C GLY A 183 -5.50 5.22 13.76
N THR A 184 -4.73 4.38 14.43
CA THR A 184 -3.34 4.09 14.12
C THR A 184 -3.07 2.59 14.23
N LEU A 185 -2.55 2.03 13.14
CA LEU A 185 -1.86 0.76 13.09
C LEU A 185 -0.36 1.05 13.08
N GLN A 186 0.42 0.49 14.00
CA GLN A 186 1.86 0.80 14.10
C GLN A 186 2.69 -0.46 14.36
N ASN A 187 3.79 -0.63 13.62
CA ASN A 187 4.72 -1.76 13.81
C ASN A 187 4.02 -3.14 13.77
N ILE A 188 3.04 -3.32 12.86
CA ILE A 188 2.46 -4.63 12.58
C ILE A 188 3.43 -5.43 11.71
N ARG A 189 3.69 -6.69 12.07
CA ARG A 189 4.67 -7.56 11.40
C ARG A 189 4.05 -8.87 10.98
N ILE A 190 3.86 -9.03 9.67
CA ILE A 190 3.31 -10.24 9.05
C ILE A 190 4.16 -10.65 7.84
N PRO A 191 5.46 -10.94 8.05
CA PRO A 191 6.42 -11.13 6.96
C PRO A 191 6.23 -12.45 6.21
N ASP A 192 5.62 -13.46 6.83
CA ASP A 192 5.52 -14.82 6.29
C ASP A 192 4.37 -14.98 5.28
N GLY A 193 3.50 -13.98 5.19
CA GLY A 193 2.46 -13.92 4.15
C GLY A 193 1.34 -14.93 4.34
N GLY A 194 0.74 -15.35 3.23
CA GLY A 194 -0.33 -16.34 3.21
C GLY A 194 -0.25 -17.28 2.02
N GLU A 195 -1.02 -18.36 2.08
CA GLU A 195 -1.12 -19.37 1.03
C GLU A 195 -2.37 -19.16 0.16
N PHE A 196 -2.24 -19.41 -1.14
CA PHE A 196 -3.33 -19.30 -2.11
C PHE A 196 -4.44 -20.30 -1.77
N SER A 197 -5.70 -19.89 -1.91
CA SER A 197 -6.84 -20.72 -1.49
C SER A 197 -6.84 -22.13 -2.07
N ASP A 198 -6.41 -22.28 -3.34
CA ASP A 198 -6.31 -23.57 -4.03
C ASP A 198 -5.39 -24.59 -3.32
N ASN A 199 -4.48 -24.11 -2.46
CA ASN A 199 -3.52 -24.90 -1.70
C ASN A 199 -3.89 -25.05 -0.22
N THR A 200 -5.10 -24.65 0.17
CA THR A 200 -5.55 -24.58 1.58
C THR A 200 -6.89 -25.32 1.78
N PRO A 201 -7.29 -25.66 3.02
CA PRO A 201 -8.58 -26.29 3.27
C PRO A 201 -9.78 -25.33 3.17
N GLY A 202 -9.57 -24.02 3.30
CA GLY A 202 -10.60 -23.00 3.17
C GLY A 202 -10.97 -22.68 1.72
N ASP A 203 -12.01 -21.87 1.54
CA ASP A 203 -12.60 -21.56 0.23
C ASP A 203 -12.94 -20.07 0.11
N ILE A 204 -11.91 -19.22 0.18
CA ILE A 204 -11.99 -17.81 -0.23
C ILE A 204 -11.45 -17.67 -1.66
N ASP A 205 -11.81 -16.61 -2.37
CA ASP A 205 -11.59 -16.51 -3.82
C ASP A 205 -10.13 -16.72 -4.27
N VAL A 206 -9.19 -15.87 -3.81
CA VAL A 206 -7.77 -15.94 -4.20
C VAL A 206 -6.89 -16.44 -3.06
N GLY A 207 -7.17 -15.96 -1.85
CA GLY A 207 -6.43 -16.21 -0.63
C GLY A 207 -6.51 -14.98 0.28
N PRO A 208 -5.87 -15.01 1.46
CA PRO A 208 -5.97 -13.93 2.42
C PRO A 208 -5.29 -12.64 1.92
N THR A 209 -5.83 -11.51 2.36
CA THR A 209 -5.15 -10.20 2.36
C THR A 209 -4.57 -9.95 3.74
N GLY A 210 -3.34 -9.42 3.82
CA GLY A 210 -2.64 -9.19 5.08
C GLY A 210 -3.35 -8.23 6.03
N ILE A 211 -3.54 -6.98 5.58
CA ILE A 211 -4.26 -5.94 6.32
C ILE A 211 -5.41 -5.41 5.47
N ILE A 212 -6.62 -5.46 6.01
CA ILE A 212 -7.85 -5.00 5.35
C ILE A 212 -8.36 -3.72 6.03
N VAL A 213 -8.67 -2.72 5.21
CA VAL A 213 -9.51 -1.57 5.55
C VAL A 213 -10.73 -1.65 4.64
N SER A 214 -11.87 -1.96 5.24
CA SER A 214 -13.08 -2.34 4.52
C SER A 214 -13.90 -1.10 4.08
N PRO A 215 -14.97 -1.31 3.30
CA PRO A 215 -15.90 -0.24 2.94
C PRO A 215 -16.62 0.43 4.12
N TYR A 216 -16.51 -0.13 5.34
CA TYR A 216 -17.08 0.47 6.54
C TYR A 216 -16.20 1.58 7.15
N HIS A 217 -14.98 1.76 6.66
CA HIS A 217 -14.11 2.84 7.10
C HIS A 217 -14.54 4.19 6.52
N ASP A 218 -14.73 5.18 7.39
CA ASP A 218 -15.13 6.55 7.03
C ASP A 218 -14.18 7.61 7.63
N GLY A 219 -13.43 7.26 8.68
CA GLY A 219 -12.49 8.15 9.37
C GLY A 219 -11.11 8.23 8.74
N LYS A 220 -10.11 8.54 9.58
CA LYS A 220 -8.69 8.55 9.19
C LYS A 220 -7.94 7.41 9.86
N LEU A 221 -7.25 6.58 9.08
CA LEU A 221 -6.39 5.51 9.59
C LEU A 221 -4.94 5.74 9.19
N TRP A 222 -4.03 5.77 10.17
CA TRP A 222 -2.60 5.74 9.94
C TRP A 222 -2.10 4.29 9.93
N VAL A 223 -1.25 3.94 8.98
CA VAL A 223 -0.54 2.66 8.91
C VAL A 223 0.95 2.96 8.93
N ARG A 224 1.60 2.74 10.07
CA ARG A 224 2.96 3.22 10.34
C ARG A 224 3.96 2.09 10.55
N ASP A 225 5.10 2.16 9.86
CA ASP A 225 6.25 1.27 10.09
C ASP A 225 5.93 -0.23 10.08
N CYS A 226 4.94 -0.66 9.29
CA CYS A 226 4.54 -2.06 9.18
C CYS A 226 5.50 -2.87 8.30
N ARG A 227 5.57 -4.18 8.52
CA ARG A 227 6.30 -5.14 7.68
C ARG A 227 5.32 -6.19 7.18
N VAL A 228 5.05 -6.19 5.88
CA VAL A 228 4.02 -7.02 5.26
C VAL A 228 4.66 -7.88 4.17
N GLY A 229 4.53 -9.20 4.30
CA GLY A 229 5.07 -10.20 3.38
C GLY A 229 4.20 -10.52 2.18
N ALA A 230 4.42 -11.70 1.60
CA ALA A 230 3.79 -12.15 0.35
C ALA A 230 2.35 -12.66 0.56
N TRP A 231 1.37 -11.84 0.21
CA TRP A 231 -0.05 -12.23 0.32
C TRP A 231 -0.64 -12.66 -1.03
N PRO A 232 -1.45 -13.73 -1.09
CA PRO A 232 -2.11 -14.19 -2.33
C PRO A 232 -3.05 -13.16 -2.95
N ASP A 233 -3.64 -12.29 -2.13
CA ASP A 233 -4.41 -11.14 -2.59
C ASP A 233 -3.59 -9.85 -2.43
N ASN A 234 -3.85 -9.02 -1.42
CA ASN A 234 -3.12 -7.76 -1.20
C ASN A 234 -2.30 -7.81 0.10
N GLY A 235 -1.21 -7.05 0.15
CA GLY A 235 -0.50 -6.79 1.42
C GLY A 235 -1.33 -5.90 2.33
N LEU A 236 -1.58 -4.67 1.88
CA LEU A 236 -2.56 -3.74 2.44
C LEU A 236 -3.66 -3.49 1.40
N TYR A 237 -4.91 -3.75 1.77
CA TYR A 237 -6.08 -3.42 0.96
C TYR A 237 -6.94 -2.38 1.65
N CYS A 238 -7.04 -1.21 1.05
CA CYS A 238 -8.03 -0.21 1.41
C CYS A 238 -9.07 -0.08 0.30
N SER A 239 -10.33 -0.23 0.69
CA SER A 239 -11.49 -0.06 -0.18
C SER A 239 -12.52 0.80 0.54
N THR A 240 -12.33 2.11 0.50
CA THR A 240 -13.27 3.09 1.07
C THR A 240 -13.65 4.16 0.05
N GLU A 241 -14.88 4.66 0.19
CA GLU A 241 -15.40 5.84 -0.52
C GLU A 241 -15.29 7.13 0.32
N GLY A 242 -15.42 7.04 1.66
CA GLY A 242 -15.46 8.21 2.56
C GLY A 242 -14.24 8.38 3.47
N GLY A 243 -13.52 7.30 3.74
CA GLY A 243 -12.38 7.27 4.64
C GLY A 243 -11.05 7.59 3.98
N ARG A 244 -10.05 7.85 4.82
CA ARG A 244 -8.69 8.20 4.41
C ARG A 244 -7.68 7.30 5.10
N VAL A 245 -6.83 6.65 4.31
CA VAL A 245 -5.71 5.86 4.82
C VAL A 245 -4.38 6.56 4.51
N VAL A 246 -3.51 6.68 5.50
CA VAL A 246 -2.16 7.23 5.35
C VAL A 246 -1.13 6.18 5.74
N VAL A 247 -0.39 5.68 4.76
CA VAL A 247 0.78 4.82 4.96
C VAL A 247 2.00 5.71 5.20
N ASP A 248 2.70 5.47 6.30
CA ASP A 248 3.86 6.26 6.74
C ASP A 248 5.00 5.30 7.11
N GLY A 249 5.96 5.16 6.20
CA GLY A 249 7.04 4.18 6.28
C GLY A 249 6.61 2.74 6.00
N GLY A 250 7.43 1.80 6.46
CA GLY A 250 7.17 0.36 6.35
C GLY A 250 7.72 -0.31 5.09
N VAL A 251 7.63 -1.64 5.08
CA VAL A 251 8.10 -2.52 4.00
C VAL A 251 6.98 -3.46 3.58
N PHE A 252 6.64 -3.48 2.29
CA PHE A 252 5.57 -4.32 1.73
C PHE A 252 6.13 -5.15 0.57
N LYS A 253 5.94 -6.48 0.59
CA LYS A 253 6.65 -7.39 -0.30
C LYS A 253 5.80 -8.45 -0.99
N ASN A 254 6.07 -8.69 -2.27
CA ASN A 254 5.70 -9.90 -3.00
C ASN A 254 4.20 -10.29 -3.00
N SER A 255 3.26 -9.40 -2.68
CA SER A 255 1.82 -9.71 -2.81
C SER A 255 1.37 -9.78 -4.27
N ASN A 256 0.51 -10.75 -4.58
CA ASN A 256 0.07 -11.06 -5.95
C ASN A 256 -0.75 -9.94 -6.61
N ILE A 257 -1.73 -9.34 -5.93
CA ILE A 257 -2.61 -8.36 -6.58
C ILE A 257 -2.02 -6.95 -6.47
N ALA A 258 -1.64 -6.56 -5.26
CA ALA A 258 -0.87 -5.37 -4.95
C ALA A 258 -0.24 -5.46 -3.55
N ASN A 259 0.96 -4.93 -3.39
CA ASN A 259 1.58 -4.78 -2.08
C ASN A 259 0.85 -3.70 -1.26
N ILE A 260 0.52 -2.58 -1.89
CA ILE A 260 -0.36 -1.54 -1.34
C ILE A 260 -1.45 -1.21 -2.36
N ARG A 261 -2.71 -1.42 -1.97
CA ARG A 261 -3.89 -1.02 -2.73
C ARG A 261 -4.67 0.03 -1.94
N LEU A 262 -4.80 1.23 -2.48
CA LEU A 262 -5.42 2.37 -1.81
C LEU A 262 -6.59 2.95 -2.62
N SER A 263 -7.63 3.36 -1.91
CA SER A 263 -8.70 4.22 -2.41
C SER A 263 -9.08 5.25 -1.34
N GLY A 264 -10.01 6.13 -1.67
CA GLY A 264 -10.52 7.15 -0.75
C GLY A 264 -9.81 8.49 -0.91
N ASP A 265 -10.55 9.58 -0.69
CA ASP A 265 -10.01 10.92 -0.87
C ASP A 265 -8.87 11.21 0.12
N TYR A 266 -7.83 11.89 -0.36
CA TYR A 266 -6.65 12.27 0.39
C TYR A 266 -5.85 11.09 0.98
N SER A 267 -6.11 9.84 0.54
CA SER A 267 -5.29 8.69 0.92
C SER A 267 -3.87 8.85 0.40
N SER A 268 -2.87 8.46 1.19
CA SER A 268 -1.48 8.74 0.84
C SER A 268 -0.48 7.70 1.34
N ILE A 269 0.68 7.67 0.68
CA ILE A 269 1.84 6.83 1.00
C ILE A 269 3.05 7.74 1.11
N HIS A 270 3.76 7.68 2.24
CA HIS A 270 4.95 8.46 2.51
C HIS A 270 6.07 7.55 3.01
N GLY A 271 7.29 7.64 2.47
CA GLY A 271 8.45 6.95 3.05
C GLY A 271 8.44 5.42 2.96
N ALA A 272 7.52 4.81 2.21
CA ALA A 272 7.37 3.35 2.16
C ALA A 272 8.40 2.72 1.21
N THR A 273 8.77 1.47 1.49
CA THR A 273 9.55 0.63 0.58
C THR A 273 8.71 -0.55 0.11
N VAL A 274 8.47 -0.64 -1.19
CA VAL A 274 7.71 -1.73 -1.82
C VAL A 274 8.63 -2.57 -2.68
N ILE A 275 8.63 -3.89 -2.49
CA ILE A 275 9.57 -4.80 -3.15
C ILE A 275 8.82 -5.97 -3.80
N VAL A 276 9.15 -6.27 -5.06
CA VAL A 276 8.80 -7.53 -5.73
C VAL A 276 10.09 -8.19 -6.18
N ASP A 277 10.63 -9.08 -5.36
CA ASP A 277 11.90 -9.78 -5.57
C ASP A 277 11.76 -11.31 -5.52
N GLU A 278 10.54 -11.81 -5.34
CA GLU A 278 10.21 -13.23 -5.36
C GLU A 278 8.82 -13.43 -5.97
N ARG A 279 8.68 -14.53 -6.72
CA ARG A 279 7.47 -14.92 -7.41
C ARG A 279 7.12 -16.37 -7.07
N ARG A 280 6.02 -16.59 -6.34
CA ARG A 280 5.44 -17.93 -6.16
C ARG A 280 4.81 -18.41 -7.47
N THR A 281 4.61 -19.72 -7.61
CA THR A 281 4.05 -20.33 -8.82
C THR A 281 2.73 -19.68 -9.24
N ASP A 282 1.86 -19.39 -8.27
CA ASP A 282 0.51 -18.85 -8.48
C ASP A 282 0.49 -17.31 -8.59
N ASP A 283 1.62 -16.64 -8.32
CA ASP A 283 1.75 -15.20 -8.53
C ASP A 283 1.77 -14.88 -10.03
N THR A 284 0.74 -14.14 -10.45
CA THR A 284 0.51 -13.81 -11.87
C THR A 284 0.51 -12.31 -12.15
N ASN A 285 0.54 -11.46 -11.12
CA ASN A 285 0.20 -10.05 -11.32
C ASN A 285 0.72 -9.08 -10.24
N GLN A 286 1.88 -9.35 -9.63
CA GLN A 286 2.41 -8.61 -8.48
C GLN A 286 2.61 -7.14 -8.82
N ARG A 287 1.75 -6.28 -8.26
CA ARG A 287 1.91 -4.82 -8.35
C ARG A 287 2.59 -4.29 -7.11
N GLY A 288 3.42 -3.27 -7.28
CA GLY A 288 3.91 -2.50 -6.15
C GLY A 288 2.76 -1.73 -5.51
N ILE A 289 2.35 -0.63 -6.14
CA ILE A 289 1.27 0.24 -5.66
C ILE A 289 0.15 0.32 -6.68
N ARG A 290 -1.09 0.22 -6.19
CA ARG A 290 -2.31 0.34 -6.98
C ARG A 290 -3.26 1.36 -6.33
N LEU A 291 -3.43 2.51 -6.97
CA LEU A 291 -4.42 3.51 -6.58
C LEU A 291 -5.72 3.21 -7.33
N ASP A 292 -6.78 2.87 -6.59
CA ASP A 292 -8.03 2.37 -7.16
C ASP A 292 -9.11 3.42 -7.32
N GLY A 293 -9.13 4.46 -6.49
CA GLY A 293 -10.10 5.55 -6.63
C GLY A 293 -9.89 6.70 -5.65
N GLY A 294 -10.72 7.73 -5.80
CA GLY A 294 -10.69 8.94 -4.98
C GLY A 294 -9.84 10.07 -5.58
N ALA A 295 -9.90 11.23 -4.93
CA ALA A 295 -9.20 12.46 -5.29
C ALA A 295 -8.09 12.79 -4.29
N TYR A 296 -7.09 13.56 -4.71
CA TYR A 296 -6.00 14.01 -3.83
C TYR A 296 -5.15 12.88 -3.25
N ASN A 297 -5.06 11.78 -3.99
CA ASN A 297 -4.17 10.67 -3.65
C ASN A 297 -2.70 11.06 -3.82
N TRP A 298 -1.83 10.70 -2.88
CA TRP A 298 -0.43 11.15 -2.92
C TRP A 298 0.55 10.03 -2.53
N ILE A 299 1.47 9.72 -3.44
CA ILE A 299 2.67 8.90 -3.20
C ILE A 299 3.86 9.86 -3.10
N ASP A 300 4.56 9.87 -1.96
CA ASP A 300 5.69 10.76 -1.69
C ASP A 300 6.86 9.98 -1.08
N ASP A 301 8.10 10.34 -1.42
CA ASP A 301 9.32 9.79 -0.81
C ASP A 301 9.31 8.25 -0.74
N THR A 302 8.82 7.60 -1.79
CA THR A 302 8.52 6.16 -1.80
C THR A 302 9.44 5.45 -2.79
N VAL A 303 9.95 4.28 -2.38
CA VAL A 303 10.76 3.41 -3.24
C VAL A 303 9.93 2.20 -3.65
N VAL A 304 9.82 1.95 -4.95
CA VAL A 304 9.21 0.74 -5.50
C VAL A 304 10.25 0.00 -6.33
N ARG A 305 10.63 -1.21 -5.92
CA ARG A 305 11.64 -2.03 -6.60
C ARG A 305 11.04 -3.36 -7.05
N ILE A 306 11.07 -3.62 -8.34
CA ILE A 306 10.55 -4.84 -8.97
C ILE A 306 11.71 -5.54 -9.68
N ASP A 307 12.24 -6.64 -9.14
CA ASP A 307 13.30 -7.43 -9.78
C ASP A 307 12.78 -8.71 -10.44
N GLU A 308 11.56 -9.14 -10.11
CA GLU A 308 10.87 -10.29 -10.70
C GLU A 308 9.55 -9.83 -11.38
N PRO A 309 9.63 -9.09 -12.50
CA PRO A 309 8.47 -8.41 -13.06
C PRO A 309 7.44 -9.39 -13.64
N ASN A 310 6.24 -9.38 -13.07
CA ASN A 310 5.03 -10.00 -13.63
C ASN A 310 3.78 -9.11 -13.52
N GLY A 311 3.96 -7.88 -13.03
CA GLY A 311 2.94 -6.86 -12.84
C GLY A 311 3.53 -5.46 -13.01
N ARG A 312 2.92 -4.45 -12.37
CA ARG A 312 3.31 -3.03 -12.54
C ARG A 312 3.90 -2.47 -11.25
N ALA A 313 4.88 -1.59 -11.34
CA ALA A 313 5.42 -0.94 -10.16
C ALA A 313 4.39 0.01 -9.52
N ILE A 314 3.88 0.98 -10.28
CA ILE A 314 2.81 1.88 -9.82
C ILE A 314 1.71 1.94 -10.88
N SER A 315 0.45 1.82 -10.44
CA SER A 315 -0.71 1.96 -11.33
C SER A 315 -1.79 2.84 -10.74
N VAL A 316 -2.19 3.85 -11.52
CA VAL A 316 -3.31 4.76 -11.23
C VAL A 316 -4.52 4.30 -12.03
N GLN A 317 -5.55 3.81 -11.36
CA GLN A 317 -6.73 3.20 -12.01
C GLN A 317 -7.77 4.23 -12.45
N ASN A 318 -8.79 3.75 -13.16
CA ASN A 318 -9.78 4.58 -13.83
C ASN A 318 -10.60 5.47 -12.89
N ASP A 319 -10.86 5.02 -11.65
CA ASP A 319 -11.75 5.75 -10.74
C ASP A 319 -10.97 6.76 -9.87
N VAL A 320 -9.69 7.01 -10.19
CA VAL A 320 -8.87 8.03 -9.51
C VAL A 320 -9.07 9.38 -10.19
N GLU A 321 -9.64 10.34 -9.47
CA GLU A 321 -9.93 11.68 -10.00
C GLU A 321 -8.70 12.59 -10.02
N TRP A 322 -7.85 12.49 -8.99
CA TRP A 322 -6.57 13.18 -8.95
C TRP A 322 -5.54 12.39 -8.14
N ALA A 323 -4.36 12.20 -8.72
CA ALA A 323 -3.22 11.60 -8.04
C ALA A 323 -1.94 12.41 -8.23
N ARG A 324 -1.04 12.29 -7.25
CA ARG A 324 0.31 12.80 -7.30
C ARG A 324 1.31 11.72 -6.93
N ILE A 325 2.34 11.56 -7.75
CA ILE A 325 3.55 10.77 -7.48
C ILE A 325 4.68 11.77 -7.37
N GLN A 326 5.37 11.81 -6.23
CA GLN A 326 6.35 12.84 -5.95
C GLN A 326 7.58 12.28 -5.22
N ASN A 327 8.77 12.83 -5.49
CA ASN A 327 10.01 12.51 -4.76
C ASN A 327 10.30 11.00 -4.65
N SER A 328 9.88 10.22 -5.64
CA SER A 328 9.83 8.76 -5.54
C SER A 328 10.83 8.11 -6.51
N SER A 329 11.26 6.90 -6.19
CA SER A 329 12.13 6.10 -7.04
C SER A 329 11.43 4.81 -7.43
N VAL A 330 11.37 4.54 -8.73
CA VAL A 330 10.80 3.31 -9.30
C VAL A 330 11.88 2.56 -10.03
N ILE A 331 12.24 1.38 -9.54
CA ILE A 331 13.30 0.55 -10.10
C ILE A 331 12.66 -0.74 -10.62
N VAL A 332 12.86 -1.05 -11.90
CA VAL A 332 12.39 -2.28 -12.51
C VAL A 332 13.56 -2.98 -13.21
N ASN A 333 13.93 -4.14 -12.70
CA ASN A 333 14.92 -5.04 -13.26
C ASN A 333 14.23 -6.33 -13.71
N GLY A 334 14.78 -7.00 -14.72
CA GLY A 334 14.33 -8.32 -15.13
C GLY A 334 14.39 -8.52 -16.63
N ASP A 335 14.01 -9.70 -17.09
CA ASP A 335 13.99 -10.10 -18.49
C ASP A 335 12.57 -10.23 -19.06
N VAL A 336 11.55 -10.12 -18.20
CA VAL A 336 10.15 -10.16 -18.61
C VAL A 336 9.66 -8.76 -18.98
N PRO A 337 9.05 -8.60 -20.18
CA PRO A 337 8.48 -7.32 -20.58
C PRO A 337 7.41 -6.82 -19.62
N THR A 338 7.46 -5.54 -19.25
CA THR A 338 6.45 -4.96 -18.35
C THR A 338 6.20 -3.46 -18.55
N LYS A 339 5.39 -2.88 -17.66
CA LYS A 339 5.14 -1.45 -17.51
C LYS A 339 5.48 -1.03 -16.08
N ALA A 340 6.36 -0.04 -15.89
CA ALA A 340 6.71 0.41 -14.54
C ALA A 340 5.60 1.30 -13.95
N VAL A 341 5.42 2.52 -14.48
CA VAL A 341 4.35 3.45 -14.07
C VAL A 341 3.26 3.48 -15.14
N THR A 342 2.00 3.28 -14.75
CA THR A 342 0.85 3.33 -15.67
C THR A 342 -0.25 4.23 -15.12
N VAL A 343 -0.68 5.19 -15.94
CA VAL A 343 -1.92 5.95 -15.75
C VAL A 343 -2.99 5.34 -16.66
N SER A 344 -4.06 4.80 -16.08
CA SER A 344 -5.16 4.21 -16.83
C SER A 344 -5.99 5.25 -17.57
N SER A 345 -6.72 4.84 -18.61
CA SER A 345 -7.40 5.75 -19.52
C SER A 345 -8.52 6.57 -18.89
N GLY A 346 -9.17 6.04 -17.84
CA GLY A 346 -10.23 6.73 -17.12
C GLY A 346 -9.75 7.65 -15.99
N ALA A 347 -8.47 7.56 -15.59
CA ALA A 347 -7.96 8.38 -14.50
C ALA A 347 -8.08 9.87 -14.84
N GLY A 348 -8.40 10.71 -13.86
CA GLY A 348 -8.44 12.16 -14.03
C GLY A 348 -7.04 12.77 -14.09
N LYS A 349 -6.83 13.88 -13.40
CA LYS A 349 -5.54 14.59 -13.41
C LYS A 349 -4.44 13.76 -12.72
N VAL A 350 -3.22 13.77 -13.25
CA VAL A 350 -2.06 13.13 -12.58
C VAL A 350 -0.85 14.05 -12.59
N ASP A 351 -0.22 14.24 -11.43
CA ASP A 351 1.07 14.92 -11.29
C ASP A 351 2.17 13.87 -11.00
N ILE A 352 3.23 13.83 -11.81
CA ILE A 352 4.45 13.05 -11.59
C ILE A 352 5.59 14.05 -11.44
N LEU A 353 6.16 14.18 -10.25
CA LEU A 353 7.03 15.29 -9.87
C LEU A 353 8.31 14.77 -9.22
N ASN A 354 9.49 15.22 -9.65
CA ASN A 354 10.75 14.85 -8.98
C ASN A 354 10.87 13.32 -8.77
N THR A 355 10.54 12.53 -9.80
CA THR A 355 10.45 11.08 -9.70
C THR A 355 11.38 10.44 -10.72
N ASP A 356 12.20 9.50 -10.27
CA ASP A 356 13.18 8.79 -11.10
C ASP A 356 12.70 7.36 -11.36
N ILE A 357 12.70 6.97 -12.64
CA ILE A 357 12.34 5.62 -13.08
C ILE A 357 13.56 4.95 -13.69
N GLU A 358 14.16 4.00 -12.99
CA GLU A 358 15.20 3.11 -13.53
C GLU A 358 14.54 1.88 -14.14
N PHE A 359 14.67 1.70 -15.46
CA PHE A 359 13.97 0.66 -16.22
C PHE A 359 14.96 -0.19 -17.03
N ASN A 360 15.23 -1.39 -16.52
CA ASN A 360 16.22 -2.35 -17.02
C ASN A 360 15.57 -3.64 -17.54
N THR A 361 14.43 -3.50 -18.24
CA THR A 361 13.73 -4.60 -18.94
C THR A 361 13.09 -4.08 -20.22
N SER A 362 12.58 -4.96 -21.08
CA SER A 362 11.82 -4.54 -22.26
C SER A 362 10.40 -4.07 -21.88
N GLY A 363 9.74 -3.33 -22.77
CA GLY A 363 8.43 -2.73 -22.52
C GLY A 363 8.50 -1.21 -22.30
N HIS A 364 7.73 -0.70 -21.33
CA HIS A 364 7.52 0.74 -21.12
C HIS A 364 7.79 1.18 -19.67
N ALA A 365 8.70 2.12 -19.47
CA ALA A 365 8.91 2.77 -18.19
C ALA A 365 7.68 3.59 -17.75
N LEU A 366 7.06 4.31 -18.68
CA LEU A 366 5.88 5.12 -18.39
C LEU A 366 4.83 5.01 -19.50
N VAL A 367 3.59 4.73 -19.10
CA VAL A 367 2.43 4.76 -20.00
C VAL A 367 1.38 5.71 -19.43
N VAL A 368 1.06 6.76 -20.21
CA VAL A 368 -0.02 7.70 -19.89
C VAL A 368 -1.19 7.41 -20.82
N GLY A 369 -2.11 6.55 -20.36
CA GLY A 369 -3.34 6.21 -21.07
C GLY A 369 -4.38 7.31 -20.93
N GLY A 370 -5.28 7.44 -21.90
CA GLY A 370 -6.40 8.38 -21.81
C GLY A 370 -6.97 8.79 -23.15
N PRO A 371 -8.00 9.64 -23.16
CA PRO A 371 -8.47 10.27 -24.39
C PRO A 371 -7.34 11.09 -25.01
N SER A 372 -7.18 11.00 -26.34
CA SER A 372 -6.11 11.67 -27.07
C SER A 372 -6.36 13.17 -27.27
N SER A 373 -7.55 13.69 -26.94
CA SER A 373 -7.89 15.10 -27.15
C SER A 373 -7.05 16.05 -26.28
N ALA A 374 -6.74 17.24 -26.80
CA ALA A 374 -6.11 18.33 -26.07
C ALA A 374 -6.97 18.89 -24.90
N ASP A 375 -8.26 18.54 -24.84
CA ASP A 375 -9.17 18.89 -23.73
C ASP A 375 -9.20 17.82 -22.62
N ALA A 376 -8.39 16.76 -22.71
CA ALA A 376 -8.30 15.73 -21.67
C ALA A 376 -7.85 16.30 -20.31
N ASP A 377 -8.19 15.60 -19.22
CA ASP A 377 -7.63 15.94 -17.90
C ASP A 377 -6.10 15.88 -17.94
N PRO A 378 -5.41 16.92 -17.45
CA PRO A 378 -3.99 17.08 -17.70
C PRO A 378 -3.14 16.07 -16.94
N VAL A 379 -2.02 15.71 -17.54
CA VAL A 379 -0.95 14.95 -16.88
C VAL A 379 0.32 15.79 -16.90
N TYR A 380 0.84 16.11 -15.71
CA TYR A 380 2.06 16.88 -15.53
C TYR A 380 3.20 15.94 -15.15
N ILE A 381 4.27 15.92 -15.92
CA ILE A 381 5.50 15.16 -15.64
C ILE A 381 6.63 16.18 -15.54
N LEU A 382 7.01 16.53 -14.31
CA LEU A 382 7.89 17.66 -14.05
C LEU A 382 9.15 17.20 -13.31
N LYS A 383 10.33 17.64 -13.76
CA LYS A 383 11.63 17.39 -13.10
C LYS A 383 11.87 15.91 -12.81
N SER A 384 11.51 15.04 -13.74
CA SER A 384 11.49 13.59 -13.55
C SER A 384 12.35 12.93 -14.61
N SER A 385 12.77 11.69 -14.39
CA SER A 385 13.66 11.01 -15.33
C SER A 385 13.25 9.57 -15.60
N VAL A 386 13.61 9.07 -16.78
CA VAL A 386 13.61 7.65 -17.12
C VAL A 386 15.03 7.28 -17.54
N GLY A 387 15.70 6.47 -16.73
CA GLY A 387 17.05 5.95 -16.98
C GLY A 387 17.04 4.44 -17.17
N GLY A 388 18.09 3.86 -17.76
CA GLY A 388 18.36 2.42 -17.70
C GLY A 388 18.67 1.75 -19.04
N THR A 389 18.68 0.42 -19.00
CA THR A 389 19.20 -0.44 -20.07
C THR A 389 18.11 -1.20 -20.84
N GLY A 390 16.83 -0.92 -20.58
CA GLY A 390 15.71 -1.61 -21.20
C GLY A 390 15.70 -1.52 -22.74
N ASP A 391 15.51 -2.65 -23.44
CA ASP A 391 15.53 -2.71 -24.91
C ASP A 391 14.13 -2.58 -25.56
N GLY A 392 14.09 -2.21 -26.84
CA GLY A 392 12.84 -1.96 -27.57
C GLY A 392 12.09 -3.19 -28.10
N SER A 393 12.51 -4.42 -27.78
CA SER A 393 11.98 -5.67 -28.37
C SER A 393 10.48 -5.88 -28.13
N SER A 394 9.99 -5.47 -26.95
CA SER A 394 8.60 -5.61 -26.51
C SER A 394 7.91 -4.26 -26.29
N GLY A 395 8.32 -3.26 -27.06
CA GLY A 395 7.81 -1.89 -26.97
C GLY A 395 8.95 -0.93 -27.26
N ARG A 396 8.96 -0.34 -28.45
CA ARG A 396 10.08 0.50 -28.91
C ARG A 396 10.31 1.73 -28.04
N HIS A 397 9.28 2.26 -27.39
CA HIS A 397 9.34 3.54 -26.69
C HIS A 397 9.40 3.31 -25.18
N ALA A 398 10.32 3.96 -24.47
CA ALA A 398 10.35 3.91 -23.02
C ALA A 398 9.11 4.59 -22.41
N VAL A 399 8.67 5.69 -23.03
CA VAL A 399 7.51 6.48 -22.63
C VAL A 399 6.47 6.49 -23.74
N ARG A 400 5.21 6.23 -23.39
CA ARG A 400 4.08 6.26 -24.31
C ARG A 400 2.99 7.18 -23.79
N LEU A 401 2.75 8.28 -24.48
CA LEU A 401 1.76 9.30 -24.15
C LEU A 401 0.55 9.14 -25.07
N GLU A 402 -0.43 8.36 -24.63
CA GLU A 402 -1.69 8.15 -25.37
C GLU A 402 -2.70 9.26 -25.09
N ARG A 403 -2.61 9.88 -23.91
CA ARG A 403 -3.47 10.98 -23.50
C ARG A 403 -2.99 12.31 -24.08
N GLY A 404 -3.93 13.16 -24.49
CA GLY A 404 -3.64 14.55 -24.82
C GLY A 404 -3.40 15.41 -23.57
N ASN A 405 -3.13 16.71 -23.76
CA ASN A 405 -2.95 17.67 -22.68
C ASN A 405 -1.86 17.29 -21.65
N CYS A 406 -0.79 16.65 -22.11
CA CYS A 406 0.35 16.30 -21.26
C CYS A 406 1.37 17.45 -21.23
N THR A 407 1.94 17.76 -20.07
CA THR A 407 3.07 18.70 -19.94
C THR A 407 4.28 17.98 -19.36
N LEU A 408 5.36 17.95 -20.12
CA LEU A 408 6.66 17.38 -19.75
C LEU A 408 7.65 18.54 -19.60
N ASP A 409 8.02 18.91 -18.38
CA ASP A 409 8.95 20.02 -18.09
C ASP A 409 10.17 19.48 -17.33
N ARG A 410 11.37 19.61 -17.91
CA ARG A 410 12.62 19.01 -17.39
C ARG A 410 12.41 17.53 -17.15
N PHE A 411 11.94 16.85 -18.20
CA PHE A 411 11.73 15.42 -18.20
C PHE A 411 12.74 14.75 -19.13
N ASP A 412 13.66 14.02 -18.54
CA ASP A 412 14.80 13.44 -19.23
C ASP A 412 14.60 11.94 -19.45
N VAL A 413 15.04 11.43 -20.60
CA VAL A 413 15.00 10.00 -20.92
C VAL A 413 16.36 9.57 -21.47
N GLU A 414 17.07 8.74 -20.71
CA GLU A 414 18.31 8.08 -21.12
C GLU A 414 18.08 6.55 -21.11
N GLN A 415 17.85 5.96 -22.28
CA GLN A 415 17.54 4.54 -22.41
C GLN A 415 18.43 3.90 -23.48
N THR A 416 19.45 3.19 -23.01
CA THR A 416 20.59 2.71 -23.81
C THR A 416 20.40 1.29 -24.38
N GLY A 417 19.25 0.67 -24.13
CA GLY A 417 18.95 -0.67 -24.64
C GLY A 417 18.86 -0.72 -26.17
N GLY A 418 19.07 -1.91 -26.74
CA GLY A 418 19.03 -2.14 -28.19
C GLY A 418 17.60 -2.22 -28.76
N ASP A 419 17.46 -2.95 -29.89
CA ASP A 419 16.18 -3.33 -30.49
C ASP A 419 15.21 -2.17 -30.78
N TYR A 420 15.71 -1.12 -31.44
CA TYR A 420 14.91 0.06 -31.80
C TYR A 420 14.37 0.81 -30.57
N ARG A 421 15.09 0.83 -29.45
CA ARG A 421 14.72 1.63 -28.28
C ARG A 421 14.70 3.12 -28.63
N ARG A 422 13.60 3.78 -28.27
CA ARG A 422 13.27 5.20 -28.46
C ARG A 422 12.81 5.77 -27.12
N ALA A 423 12.91 7.08 -26.95
CA ALA A 423 12.48 7.74 -25.72
C ALA A 423 10.95 7.81 -25.64
N VAL A 424 10.32 8.70 -26.42
CA VAL A 424 8.91 9.07 -26.25
C VAL A 424 8.12 8.86 -27.54
N LYS A 425 6.94 8.26 -27.43
CA LYS A 425 5.89 8.28 -28.46
C LYS A 425 4.74 9.17 -28.00
N VAL A 426 4.49 10.23 -28.74
CA VAL A 426 3.34 11.13 -28.54
C VAL A 426 2.21 10.69 -29.46
N LEU A 427 1.04 10.44 -28.89
CA LEU A 427 -0.20 10.06 -29.59
C LEU A 427 -1.38 10.95 -29.19
N GLY A 428 -1.25 11.69 -28.09
CA GLY A 428 -2.27 12.60 -27.60
C GLY A 428 -1.95 14.05 -27.97
N ASP A 429 -2.97 14.74 -28.44
CA ASP A 429 -2.91 16.11 -28.95
C ASP A 429 -2.64 17.12 -27.84
N GLY A 430 -2.09 18.27 -28.21
CA GLY A 430 -1.88 19.40 -27.30
C GLY A 430 -0.83 19.15 -26.21
N SER A 431 0.09 18.22 -26.44
CA SER A 431 1.17 17.94 -25.48
C SER A 431 2.28 19.00 -25.56
N THR A 432 2.88 19.35 -24.43
CA THR A 432 3.96 20.35 -24.33
C THR A 432 5.20 19.73 -23.70
N PHE A 433 6.35 19.91 -24.33
CA PHE A 433 7.66 19.46 -23.90
C PHE A 433 8.59 20.66 -23.71
N VAL A 434 9.22 20.78 -22.54
CA VAL A 434 10.06 21.93 -22.19
C VAL A 434 11.33 21.48 -21.47
N TRP A 435 12.51 21.84 -21.99
CA TRP A 435 13.82 21.66 -21.34
C TRP A 435 14.15 20.21 -20.92
N GLY A 436 13.76 19.21 -21.71
CA GLY A 436 14.12 17.80 -21.47
C GLY A 436 15.20 17.30 -22.44
N ASP A 437 16.01 16.36 -21.97
CA ASP A 437 17.03 15.67 -22.75
C ASP A 437 16.62 14.22 -23.07
N TYR A 438 16.70 13.82 -24.35
CA TYR A 438 16.25 12.52 -24.84
C TYR A 438 17.37 11.79 -25.59
N ASP A 439 17.98 10.79 -24.96
CA ASP A 439 19.09 9.97 -25.50
C ASP A 439 18.71 8.50 -25.55
N THR A 440 18.65 7.93 -26.76
CA THR A 440 18.33 6.50 -26.97
C THR A 440 19.04 5.89 -28.18
N GLY A 441 18.99 4.57 -28.33
CA GLY A 441 19.60 3.90 -29.48
C GLY A 441 19.01 4.29 -30.83
N HIS A 442 17.70 4.46 -30.91
CA HIS A 442 16.99 4.87 -32.12
C HIS A 442 16.38 6.28 -31.95
N ILE A 443 15.70 6.79 -32.98
CA ILE A 443 14.93 8.05 -32.99
C ILE A 443 14.22 8.32 -31.63
N PRO A 444 14.75 9.24 -30.79
CA PRO A 444 14.25 9.48 -29.44
C PRO A 444 12.80 9.93 -29.41
N LEU A 445 12.44 10.92 -30.23
CA LEU A 445 11.11 11.52 -30.22
C LEU A 445 10.31 11.12 -31.45
N VAL A 446 9.12 10.56 -31.24
CA VAL A 446 8.18 10.27 -32.32
C VAL A 446 6.84 10.95 -32.03
N ASN A 447 6.53 11.98 -32.80
CA ASN A 447 5.26 12.71 -32.75
C ASN A 447 4.25 12.15 -33.75
N ASP A 448 3.04 11.86 -33.29
CA ASP A 448 1.90 11.34 -34.05
C ASP A 448 0.62 11.86 -33.40
N ALA A 449 0.55 13.19 -33.33
CA ALA A 449 -0.43 13.96 -32.60
C ALA A 449 -0.44 15.40 -33.11
N ASP A 450 -1.56 16.08 -32.93
CA ASP A 450 -1.74 17.49 -33.29
C ASP A 450 -1.35 18.43 -32.16
N GLY A 451 -1.00 19.68 -32.50
CA GLY A 451 -0.82 20.76 -31.54
C GLY A 451 0.30 20.52 -30.52
N THR A 452 1.28 19.68 -30.84
CA THR A 452 2.37 19.35 -29.91
C THR A 452 3.45 20.42 -29.97
N THR A 453 3.86 20.93 -28.81
CA THR A 453 4.94 21.93 -28.68
C THR A 453 6.18 21.30 -28.08
N PHE A 454 7.31 21.43 -28.75
CA PHE A 454 8.65 21.10 -28.26
C PHE A 454 9.46 22.38 -28.12
N ARG A 455 9.95 22.66 -26.90
CA ARG A 455 10.71 23.87 -26.62
C ARG A 455 11.96 23.58 -25.79
N GLY A 456 13.12 24.00 -26.30
CA GLY A 456 14.36 23.91 -25.53
C GLY A 456 14.78 22.48 -25.21
N ILE A 457 14.40 21.51 -26.03
CA ILE A 457 14.73 20.09 -25.82
C ILE A 457 16.05 19.73 -26.51
N THR A 458 16.71 18.66 -26.04
CA THR A 458 17.80 17.98 -26.75
C THR A 458 17.34 16.58 -27.13
N ALA A 459 17.55 16.16 -28.39
CA ALA A 459 17.24 14.81 -28.81
C ALA A 459 18.40 14.20 -29.62
N GLU A 460 18.97 13.11 -29.13
CA GLU A 460 20.12 12.42 -29.73
C GLU A 460 19.91 10.91 -29.83
N SER A 461 20.24 10.35 -31.00
CA SER A 461 20.31 8.90 -31.21
C SER A 461 21.75 8.45 -31.26
N HIS A 462 22.15 7.54 -30.36
CA HIS A 462 23.53 7.03 -30.36
C HIS A 462 23.86 6.08 -31.52
N ASP A 463 22.85 5.55 -32.22
CA ASP A 463 23.06 4.77 -33.46
C ASP A 463 23.00 5.63 -34.73
N GLY A 464 22.96 6.96 -34.59
CA GLY A 464 23.05 7.91 -35.70
C GLY A 464 21.76 8.13 -36.49
N TYR A 465 20.60 7.79 -35.91
CA TYR A 465 19.30 8.14 -36.49
C TYR A 465 18.96 9.62 -36.23
N GLU A 466 17.91 10.10 -36.90
CA GLU A 466 17.30 11.41 -36.65
C GLU A 466 16.85 11.55 -35.18
N GLY A 467 17.04 12.73 -34.58
CA GLY A 467 16.63 13.01 -33.21
C GLY A 467 15.11 13.04 -33.03
N MET A 468 14.37 13.30 -34.12
CA MET A 468 12.92 13.38 -34.10
C MET A 468 12.28 12.82 -35.38
N LYS A 469 11.09 12.24 -35.24
CA LYS A 469 10.20 11.87 -36.34
C LYS A 469 8.81 12.46 -36.13
N VAL A 470 8.26 13.10 -37.15
CA VAL A 470 6.87 13.57 -37.20
C VAL A 470 6.09 12.75 -38.24
N ILE A 471 4.95 12.20 -37.82
CA ILE A 471 4.14 11.26 -38.62
C ILE A 471 3.05 11.97 -39.41
N ASP A 472 2.80 11.45 -40.61
CA ASP A 472 1.75 11.83 -41.57
C ASP A 472 0.43 12.17 -40.89
N GLY A 473 -0.13 13.33 -41.22
CA GLY A 473 -1.37 13.84 -40.64
C GLY A 473 -1.20 14.68 -39.38
N SER A 474 -0.01 14.75 -38.78
CA SER A 474 0.25 15.66 -37.64
C SER A 474 0.20 17.12 -38.10
N SER A 475 -0.50 17.97 -37.34
CA SER A 475 -0.68 19.38 -37.64
C SER A 475 -0.43 20.30 -36.44
N GLY A 476 -0.03 21.54 -36.69
CA GLY A 476 0.27 22.51 -35.63
C GLY A 476 1.39 22.06 -34.69
N VAL A 477 2.38 21.32 -35.20
CA VAL A 477 3.54 20.90 -34.39
C VAL A 477 4.55 22.05 -34.37
N GLU A 478 4.98 22.46 -33.19
CA GLU A 478 5.97 23.53 -33.02
C GLU A 478 7.24 22.96 -32.41
N VAL A 479 8.39 23.20 -33.04
CA VAL A 479 9.71 22.86 -32.51
C VAL A 479 10.52 24.14 -32.40
N THR A 480 10.87 24.53 -31.18
CA THR A 480 11.50 25.83 -30.91
C THR A 480 12.69 25.74 -29.97
N GLU A 481 13.70 26.56 -30.20
CA GLU A 481 14.87 26.73 -29.32
C GLU A 481 15.58 25.40 -28.97
N SER A 482 15.47 24.37 -29.82
CA SER A 482 15.84 22.98 -29.51
C SER A 482 17.10 22.52 -30.26
N VAL A 483 17.75 21.47 -29.74
CA VAL A 483 18.89 20.79 -30.38
C VAL A 483 18.45 19.39 -30.82
N ILE A 484 18.29 19.18 -32.13
CA ILE A 484 17.81 17.91 -32.69
C ILE A 484 18.91 17.30 -33.55
N HIS A 485 19.63 16.32 -33.00
CA HIS A 485 20.78 15.71 -33.68
C HIS A 485 20.33 14.95 -34.93
N ASN A 486 21.08 15.07 -36.02
CA ASN A 486 20.79 14.44 -37.32
C ASN A 486 19.44 14.87 -37.94
N GLY A 487 18.83 15.96 -37.46
CA GLY A 487 17.62 16.54 -38.03
C GLY A 487 16.31 15.85 -37.67
N VAL A 488 15.25 16.23 -38.39
CA VAL A 488 13.87 15.77 -38.18
C VAL A 488 13.40 14.98 -39.40
N TRP A 489 12.89 13.77 -39.19
CA TRP A 489 12.22 13.00 -40.22
C TRP A 489 10.73 13.34 -40.28
N GLU A 490 10.35 14.18 -41.24
CA GLU A 490 8.96 14.42 -41.63
C GLU A 490 8.48 13.31 -42.57
N TYR A 491 7.54 12.49 -42.10
CA TYR A 491 7.01 11.37 -42.87
C TYR A 491 5.60 11.69 -43.36
N GLY A 492 5.43 12.04 -44.64
CA GLY A 492 4.11 12.31 -45.23
C GLY A 492 3.78 13.80 -45.30
N ASP A 493 2.49 14.13 -45.24
CA ASP A 493 1.97 15.50 -45.17
C ASP A 493 1.85 15.90 -43.70
N VAL A 494 2.70 16.86 -43.29
CA VAL A 494 2.80 17.33 -41.92
C VAL A 494 2.90 18.85 -41.90
N ASP A 495 2.36 19.47 -40.86
CA ASP A 495 2.46 20.91 -40.61
C ASP A 495 3.32 21.16 -39.36
N VAL A 496 4.58 21.51 -39.60
CA VAL A 496 5.61 21.71 -38.56
C VAL A 496 6.24 23.10 -38.70
N ALA A 497 6.25 23.85 -37.60
CA ALA A 497 6.93 25.13 -37.49
C ALA A 497 8.25 24.98 -36.73
N TYR A 498 9.33 25.54 -37.28
CA TYR A 498 10.66 25.55 -36.68
C TYR A 498 11.11 26.98 -36.38
N ASP A 499 11.58 27.25 -35.16
CA ASP A 499 12.20 28.53 -34.80
C ASP A 499 13.39 28.36 -33.83
N GLY A 500 14.51 29.03 -34.09
CA GLY A 500 15.67 29.03 -33.18
C GLY A 500 16.34 27.67 -32.90
N ASN A 501 16.13 26.64 -33.73
CA ASN A 501 16.68 25.29 -33.52
C ASN A 501 18.11 25.11 -34.08
N TRP A 502 18.81 24.12 -33.52
CA TRP A 502 20.10 23.60 -33.98
C TRP A 502 19.92 22.15 -34.43
N PHE A 503 20.51 21.79 -35.58
CA PHE A 503 20.38 20.48 -36.23
C PHE A 503 21.73 19.85 -36.53
#